data_AF-A0A5N8H9G9-F1
#
_entry.id   AF-A0A5N8H9G9-F1
#
_cell.length_a   1.000
_cell.length_b   1.000
_cell.length_c   1.000
_cell.angle_alpha   90.00
_cell.angle_beta   90.00
_cell.angle_gamma   90.00
#
_symmetry.space_group_name_H-M   'P 1'
#
loop_
_entity.id
_entity.type
_entity.pdbx_description
1 polymer ?
#
loop_
_entity_poly.entity_id
_entity_poly.type
_entity_poly.pdbx_seq_one_letter_code
_entity_poly.pdbx_strand_id
1 'polypeptide(L)' 'ARLMGFEAPGEAKFRIPVSDTQAYRQFGNSVVVPVFAAVAKLLEPKIKQAVALRQQEAQHGRRSR' A
#
# COMPACT_ATOMS: atom_id res chain seq x y z
N ALA A 1 -16.16 -4.78 1.28
CA ALA A 1 -15.11 -3.88 1.80
C ALA A 1 -14.58 -4.27 3.18
N ARG A 2 -15.41 -4.29 4.25
CA ARG A 2 -14.95 -4.53 5.64
C ARG A 2 -14.15 -5.80 5.84
N LEU A 3 -14.62 -6.94 5.34
CA LEU A 3 -13.96 -8.24 5.50
C LEU A 3 -12.52 -8.24 4.95
N MET A 4 -12.31 -7.56 3.82
CA MET A 4 -10.99 -7.44 3.18
C MET A 4 -10.14 -6.31 3.78
N GLY A 5 -10.67 -5.55 4.75
CA GLY A 5 -9.98 -4.48 5.44
C GLY A 5 -9.96 -3.11 4.73
N PHE A 6 -10.81 -2.93 3.71
CA PHE A 6 -10.96 -1.64 3.02
C PHE A 6 -11.86 -0.64 3.75
N GLU A 7 -12.59 -1.07 4.78
CA GLU A 7 -13.57 -0.27 5.51
C GLU A 7 -13.52 -0.63 7.00
N ALA A 8 -13.62 0.37 7.88
CA ALA A 8 -13.63 0.15 9.32
C ALA A 8 -14.98 -0.39 9.83
N PRO A 9 -15.02 -1.06 11.00
CA PRO A 9 -16.27 -1.46 11.64
C PRO A 9 -17.16 -0.23 11.91
N GLY A 10 -18.45 -0.31 11.54
CA GLY A 10 -19.40 0.79 11.73
C GLY A 10 -19.25 1.97 10.76
N GLU A 11 -18.24 1.98 9.90
CA GLU A 11 -18.04 3.02 8.89
C GLU A 11 -18.51 2.60 7.49
N ALA A 12 -18.67 3.60 6.62
CA ALA A 12 -19.05 3.48 5.20
C ALA A 12 -18.36 4.58 4.36
N LYS A 13 -17.04 4.73 4.50
CA LYS A 13 -16.23 5.73 3.77
C LYS A 13 -15.77 5.22 2.40
N PHE A 14 -15.65 3.91 2.21
CA PHE A 14 -15.21 3.29 0.97
C PHE A 14 -16.31 3.35 -0.08
N ARG A 15 -16.08 4.11 -1.15
CA ARG A 15 -17.03 4.28 -2.25
C ARG A 15 -16.96 3.08 -3.20
N ILE A 16 -18.11 2.49 -3.48
CA ILE A 16 -18.25 1.36 -4.43
C ILE A 16 -19.09 1.87 -5.62
N PRO A 17 -18.46 2.36 -6.70
CA PRO A 17 -19.17 2.94 -7.85
C PRO A 17 -19.58 1.88 -8.89
N VAL A 18 -19.59 0.61 -8.52
CA VAL A 18 -19.82 -0.54 -9.41
C VAL A 18 -20.99 -1.37 -8.90
N SER A 19 -21.54 -2.25 -9.75
CA SER A 19 -22.65 -3.12 -9.33
C SER A 19 -22.21 -4.14 -8.27
N ASP A 20 -23.17 -4.68 -7.51
CA ASP A 20 -22.90 -5.68 -6.47
C ASP A 20 -22.08 -6.86 -7.00
N THR A 21 -22.48 -7.43 -8.16
CA THR A 21 -21.75 -8.53 -8.81
C THR A 21 -20.29 -8.16 -9.12
N GLN A 22 -20.02 -6.93 -9.54
CA GLN A 22 -18.66 -6.44 -9.79
C GLN A 22 -17.90 -6.23 -8.48
N ALA A 23 -18.53 -5.67 -7.45
CA ALA A 23 -17.94 -5.47 -6.14
C ALA A 23 -17.54 -6.80 -5.48
N TYR A 24 -18.39 -7.84 -5.59
CA TYR A 24 -18.05 -9.18 -5.10
C TYR A 24 -16.81 -9.75 -5.77
N ARG A 25 -16.70 -9.62 -7.10
CA ARG A 25 -15.49 -10.04 -7.84
C ARG A 25 -14.26 -9.23 -7.44
N GLN A 26 -14.39 -7.91 -7.30
CA GLN A 26 -13.29 -7.04 -6.90
C GLN A 26 -12.77 -7.38 -5.50
N PHE A 27 -13.66 -7.51 -4.52
CA PHE A 27 -13.26 -7.87 -3.16
C PHE A 27 -12.77 -9.31 -3.07
N GLY A 28 -13.38 -10.26 -3.78
CA GLY A 28 -12.95 -11.67 -3.80
C GLY A 28 -11.56 -11.87 -4.40
N ASN A 29 -11.16 -11.03 -5.35
CA ASN A 29 -9.83 -11.04 -5.97
C ASN A 29 -8.84 -10.08 -5.29
N SER A 30 -9.27 -9.32 -4.28
CA SER A 30 -8.40 -8.40 -3.56
C SER A 30 -7.56 -9.11 -2.50
N VAL A 31 -6.52 -8.43 -2.04
CA VAL A 31 -5.75 -8.84 -0.88
C VAL A 31 -6.39 -8.33 0.42
N VAL A 32 -6.06 -8.99 1.54
CA VAL A 32 -6.46 -8.53 2.87
C VAL A 32 -5.56 -7.35 3.30
N VAL A 33 -6.13 -6.14 3.29
CA VAL A 33 -5.42 -4.88 3.56
C VAL A 33 -4.57 -4.89 4.85
N PRO A 34 -5.08 -5.33 6.03
CA PRO A 34 -4.30 -5.29 7.26
C PRO A 34 -3.06 -6.19 7.23
N VAL A 35 -3.07 -7.27 6.44
CA VAL A 35 -1.90 -8.15 6.28
C VAL A 35 -0.77 -7.40 5.59
N PHE A 36 -1.07 -6.71 4.50
CA PHE A 36 -0.06 -5.95 3.76
C PHE A 36 0.39 -4.69 4.52
N ALA A 37 -0.48 -4.09 5.33
CA ALA A 37 -0.08 -3.02 6.24
C ALA A 37 0.96 -3.51 7.27
N ALA A 38 0.84 -4.75 7.78
CA ALA A 38 1.83 -5.33 8.67
C ALA A 38 3.17 -5.60 7.96
N VAL A 39 3.12 -6.15 6.74
CA VAL A 39 4.32 -6.35 5.91
C VAL A 39 5.02 -5.02 5.62
N ALA A 40 4.26 -3.97 5.28
CA ALA A 40 4.80 -2.64 5.02
C ALA A 40 5.53 -2.07 6.25
N LYS A 41 5.00 -2.27 7.47
CA LYS A 41 5.67 -1.85 8.71
C LYS A 41 7.03 -2.56 8.90
N LEU A 42 7.13 -3.83 8.53
CA LEU A 42 8.40 -4.56 8.58
C LEU A 42 9.40 -4.08 7.52
N LEU A 43 8.90 -3.69 6.34
CA LEU A 43 9.72 -3.19 5.24
C LEU A 43 10.14 -1.73 5.41
N GLU A 44 9.42 -0.93 6.19
CA GLU A 44 9.66 0.50 6.38
C GLU A 44 11.13 0.88 6.62
N PRO A 45 11.87 0.28 7.58
CA PRO A 45 13.28 0.63 7.81
C PRO A 45 14.17 0.27 6.60
N LYS A 46 13.88 -0.84 5.91
CA LYS A 46 14.65 -1.28 4.74
C LYS A 46 14.43 -0.36 3.55
N ILE A 47 13.19 0.08 3.35
CA ILE A 47 12.86 1.05 2.30
C ILE A 47 13.55 2.39 2.58
N LYS A 48 13.53 2.90 3.82
CA LYS A 48 14.23 4.14 4.19
C LYS A 48 15.74 4.05 3.92
N GLN A 49 16.37 2.93 4.27
CA GLN A 49 17.78 2.68 3.97
C GLN A 49 18.06 2.70 2.45
N ALA A 50 17.24 2.01 1.66
CA ALA A 50 17.40 1.97 0.20
C ALA A 50 17.22 3.36 -0.44
N VAL A 51 16.27 4.16 0.04
CA VAL A 51 16.06 5.54 -0.42
C VAL A 51 17.27 6.41 -0.11
N ALA A 52 17.83 6.33 1.11
CA ALA A 52 18.99 7.10 1.50
C ALA A 52 20.23 6.76 0.65
N LEU A 53 20.47 5.47 0.40
CA LEU A 53 21.57 5.02 -0.48
C LEU A 53 21.44 5.61 -1.89
N ARG A 54 20.25 5.53 -2.49
CA ARG A 54 20.00 6.08 -3.82
C ARG A 54 20.19 7.60 -3.88
N GLN A 55 19.81 8.32 -2.83
CA GLN A 55 20.01 9.77 -2.74
C GLN A 55 21.49 10.15 -2.65
N GLN A 56 22.27 9.39 -1.88
CA GLN A 56 23.72 9.57 -1.78
C GLN A 56 24.39 9.33 -3.13
N GLU A 57 24.07 8.23 -3.83
CA GLU A 57 24.59 7.95 -5.17
C GLU A 57 24.28 9.10 -6.15
N ALA A 58 23.05 9.61 -6.12
CA ALA A 58 22.63 10.73 -6.98
C ALA A 58 23.31 12.07 -6.62
N GLN A 59 23.80 12.24 -5.40
CA GLN A 59 24.57 13.43 -4.98
C GLN A 59 26.05 13.30 -5.36
N HIS A 60 26.63 12.11 -5.22
CA HIS A 60 28.02 11.86 -5.62
C HIS A 60 28.19 11.85 -7.15
N GLY A 61 27.25 11.27 -7.90
CA GLY A 61 27.25 11.30 -9.37
C GLY A 61 27.03 12.70 -9.98
N ARG A 62 26.49 13.65 -9.20
CA ARG A 62 26.40 15.06 -9.60
C ARG A 62 27.66 15.88 -9.27
N ARG A 63 28.51 15.41 -8.34
CA ARG A 63 29.75 16.10 -7.95
C ARG A 63 30.93 15.81 -8.88
N SER A 64 30.83 14.82 -9.78
CA SER A 64 31.90 14.46 -10.71
C SER A 64 31.73 15.06 -12.13
N ARG A 65 30.89 16.08 -12.29
CA ARG A 65 30.71 16.84 -13.53
C ARG A 65 31.00 18.32 -13.30
#